data_AF-A0A259F1K0-F1
#
_entry.id   AF-A0A259F1K0-F1
#
_cell.length_a   1.000
_cell.length_b   1.000
_cell.length_c   1.000
_cell.angle_alpha   90.00
_cell.angle_beta   90.00
_cell.angle_gamma   90.00
#
_symmetry.space_group_name_H-M   'P 1'
#
loop_
_entity.id
_entity.type
_entity.pdbx_description
1 polymer ?
#
loop_
_entity_poly.entity_id
_entity_poly.type
_entity_poly.pdbx_seq_one_letter_code
_entity_poly.pdbx_strand_id
1 'polypeptide(L)'
;MAKISRDSDVVELTAQPIFEYGQKVKSLKVVRNDGTYAGKDIGEILVKKGEIGYVTSIGTFLQQFYIYGTEFIESGNRVGMRGKELEATTDAIPAAVSEVSTTGAESQPAAISEVTA
;
A
#
# COMPACT_ATOMS: atom_id res chain seq x y z
N MET A 1 -20.96 -5.11 34.77
CA MET A 1 -20.20 -5.69 33.65
C MET A 1 -20.51 -4.89 32.39
N ALA A 2 -19.57 -4.07 31.90
CA ALA A 2 -19.71 -3.39 30.62
C ALA A 2 -19.77 -4.44 29.50
N LYS A 3 -20.84 -4.42 28.69
CA LYS A 3 -20.91 -5.17 27.44
C LYS A 3 -19.95 -4.51 26.46
N ILE A 4 -18.68 -4.90 26.52
CA ILE A 4 -17.69 -4.54 25.51
C ILE A 4 -18.07 -5.33 24.27
N SER A 5 -18.84 -4.70 23.39
CA SER A 5 -19.17 -5.23 22.08
C SER A 5 -17.87 -5.31 21.28
N ARG A 6 -17.22 -6.48 21.31
CA ARG A 6 -16.11 -6.86 20.41
C ARG A 6 -16.67 -7.12 19.00
N ASP A 7 -17.36 -6.14 18.42
CA ASP A 7 -17.91 -6.24 17.06
C ASP A 7 -16.85 -5.89 16.00
N SER A 8 -15.59 -6.25 16.23
CA SER A 8 -14.47 -5.84 15.35
C SER A 8 -13.34 -6.88 15.32
N ASP A 9 -13.68 -8.16 15.40
CA ASP A 9 -12.76 -9.28 15.16
C ASP A 9 -12.47 -9.53 13.66
N VAL A 10 -12.81 -8.59 12.78
CA VAL A 10 -12.37 -8.65 11.36
C VAL A 10 -11.01 -7.96 11.27
N VAL A 11 -9.97 -8.71 11.62
CA VAL A 11 -8.60 -8.33 11.37
C VAL A 11 -8.38 -8.42 9.86
N GLU A 12 -8.47 -7.30 9.15
CA GLU A 12 -8.22 -7.28 7.71
C GLU A 12 -6.78 -7.71 7.37
N LEU A 13 -5.88 -7.69 8.37
CA LEU A 13 -4.48 -8.13 8.30
C LEU A 13 -4.27 -9.64 8.25
N THR A 14 -5.31 -10.47 8.46
CA THR A 14 -5.17 -11.92 8.26
C THR A 14 -5.24 -12.31 6.78
N ALA A 15 -5.69 -11.40 5.91
CA ALA A 15 -5.76 -11.57 4.47
C ALA A 15 -4.62 -10.82 3.77
N GLN A 16 -4.29 -11.22 2.55
CA GLN A 16 -3.37 -10.45 1.72
C GLN A 16 -3.94 -9.05 1.44
N PRO A 17 -3.10 -8.02 1.34
CA PRO A 17 -3.55 -6.68 0.99
C PRO A 17 -4.34 -6.73 -0.33
N ILE A 18 -5.47 -6.03 -0.35
CA ILE A 18 -6.39 -5.98 -1.49
C ILE A 18 -5.75 -5.25 -2.68
N PHE A 19 -4.87 -4.30 -2.36
CA PHE A 19 -4.18 -3.48 -3.35
C PHE A 19 -2.67 -3.61 -3.24
N GLU A 20 -2.00 -3.52 -4.38
CA GLU A 20 -0.54 -3.53 -4.47
C GLU A 20 0.05 -2.12 -4.60
N TYR A 21 1.33 -1.98 -4.27
CA TYR A 21 2.07 -0.75 -4.51
C TYR A 21 2.07 -0.42 -6.00
N GLY A 22 1.84 0.84 -6.34
CA GLY A 22 1.71 1.34 -7.70
C GLY A 22 0.32 1.14 -8.30
N GLN A 23 -0.56 0.33 -7.72
CA GLN A 23 -1.86 0.04 -8.33
C GLN A 23 -2.72 1.29 -8.47
N LYS A 24 -3.39 1.40 -9.63
CA LYS A 24 -4.35 2.44 -9.93
C LYS A 24 -5.67 2.16 -9.20
N VAL A 25 -6.05 3.08 -8.34
CA VAL A 25 -7.27 2.99 -7.53
C VAL A 25 -8.14 4.21 -7.75
N LYS A 26 -9.45 4.02 -7.59
CA LYS A 26 -10.45 5.07 -7.68
C LYS A 26 -11.10 5.27 -6.31
N SER A 27 -11.23 6.52 -5.89
CA SER A 27 -11.93 6.82 -4.65
C SER A 27 -13.43 6.69 -4.83
N LEU A 28 -14.10 5.86 -4.01
CA LEU A 28 -15.56 5.74 -4.02
C LEU A 28 -16.25 6.75 -3.13
N LYS A 29 -15.50 7.37 -2.20
CA LYS A 29 -16.02 8.29 -1.19
C LYS A 29 -15.25 9.60 -1.20
N VAL A 30 -15.93 10.67 -0.81
CA VAL A 30 -15.28 11.96 -0.59
C VAL A 30 -14.47 11.86 0.70
N VAL A 31 -13.18 12.16 0.64
CA VAL A 31 -12.33 12.25 1.83
C VAL A 31 -12.20 13.70 2.24
N ARG A 32 -12.42 13.92 3.54
CA ARG A 32 -12.25 15.22 4.18
C ARG A 32 -11.05 15.18 5.10
N ASN A 33 -10.38 16.30 5.26
CA ASN A 33 -9.28 16.41 6.20
C ASN A 33 -9.81 16.28 7.64
N ASP A 34 -9.37 15.25 8.35
CA ASP A 34 -9.68 15.05 9.78
C ASP A 34 -8.72 15.86 10.70
N GLY A 35 -7.81 16.64 10.12
CA GLY A 35 -6.79 17.42 10.83
C GLY A 35 -5.37 16.84 10.71
N THR A 36 -5.23 15.67 10.08
CA THR A 36 -3.92 15.01 9.86
C THR A 36 -3.20 15.54 8.61
N TYR A 37 -3.89 16.20 7.70
CA TYR A 37 -3.29 16.75 6.49
C TYR A 37 -2.76 18.18 6.72
N ALA A 38 -1.46 18.36 6.51
CA ALA A 38 -0.82 19.66 6.66
C ALA A 38 -1.20 20.61 5.51
N GLY A 39 -1.57 21.85 5.83
CA GLY A 39 -1.83 22.90 4.85
C GLY A 39 -3.27 23.01 4.34
N LYS A 40 -4.21 22.22 4.86
CA LYS A 40 -5.65 22.36 4.59
C LYS A 40 -6.44 22.42 5.89
N ASP A 41 -7.54 23.17 5.89
CA ASP A 41 -8.41 23.26 7.05
C ASP A 41 -9.11 21.94 7.38
N ILE A 42 -9.51 21.77 8.65
CA ILE A 42 -10.29 20.63 9.11
C ILE A 42 -11.65 20.64 8.40
N GLY A 43 -12.02 19.52 7.81
CA GLY A 43 -13.26 19.36 7.05
C GLY A 43 -13.16 19.74 5.56
N GLU A 44 -12.01 20.28 5.10
CA GLU A 44 -11.80 20.56 3.69
C GLU A 44 -11.76 19.26 2.86
N ILE A 45 -12.28 19.31 1.64
CA ILE A 45 -12.28 18.15 0.73
C ILE A 45 -10.86 17.96 0.19
N LEU A 46 -10.27 16.81 0.51
CA LEU A 46 -8.95 16.40 0.01
C LEU A 46 -9.05 15.69 -1.33
N VAL A 47 -10.08 14.87 -1.48
CA VAL A 47 -10.31 13.96 -2.61
C VAL A 47 -11.80 13.91 -2.91
N LYS A 48 -12.16 14.04 -4.19
CA LYS A 48 -13.55 13.92 -4.63
C LYS A 48 -13.93 12.46 -4.91
N LYS A 49 -15.23 12.19 -4.92
CA LYS A 49 -15.74 10.89 -5.35
C LYS A 49 -15.42 10.68 -6.83
N GLY A 50 -14.81 9.56 -7.14
CA GLY A 50 -14.46 9.13 -8.49
C GLY A 50 -13.07 9.56 -8.95
N GLU A 51 -12.30 10.22 -8.09
CA GLU A 51 -10.93 10.65 -8.37
C GLU A 51 -9.98 9.46 -8.48
N ILE A 52 -9.03 9.54 -9.41
CA ILE A 52 -8.03 8.49 -9.65
C ILE A 52 -6.74 8.81 -8.91
N GLY A 53 -6.19 7.79 -8.26
CA GLY A 53 -4.90 7.86 -7.60
C GLY A 53 -4.12 6.55 -7.71
N TYR A 54 -2.86 6.60 -7.26
CA TYR A 54 -1.96 5.46 -7.22
C TYR A 54 -1.58 5.13 -5.79
N VAL A 55 -1.55 3.84 -5.45
CA VAL A 55 -1.09 3.39 -4.13
C VAL A 55 0.42 3.59 -4.02
N THR A 56 0.86 4.51 -3.15
CA THR A 56 2.27 4.80 -2.90
C THR A 56 2.78 4.19 -1.60
N SER A 57 1.90 3.69 -0.74
CA SER A 57 2.33 2.99 0.48
C SER A 57 1.22 2.11 1.02
N ILE A 58 1.60 0.98 1.61
CA ILE A 58 0.68 0.09 2.32
C ILE A 58 1.11 0.09 3.78
N GLY A 59 0.30 0.74 4.61
CA GLY A 59 0.46 0.80 6.05
C GLY A 59 -0.58 -0.06 6.77
N THR A 60 -0.43 -0.15 8.07
CA THR A 60 -1.39 -0.82 8.95
C THR A 60 -1.74 0.12 10.09
N PHE A 61 -3.01 0.16 10.49
CA PHE A 61 -3.48 0.97 11.61
C PHE A 61 -4.06 0.09 12.70
N LEU A 62 -3.65 0.35 13.95
CA LEU A 62 -4.03 -0.41 15.14
C LEU A 62 -3.83 -1.94 15.01
N GLN A 63 -2.99 -2.39 14.07
CA GLN A 63 -2.83 -3.81 13.72
C GLN A 63 -4.17 -4.51 13.43
N GLN A 64 -5.18 -3.77 12.97
CA GLN A 64 -6.50 -4.28 12.62
C GLN A 64 -6.89 -3.96 11.17
N PHE A 65 -6.43 -2.81 10.65
CA PHE A 65 -6.83 -2.29 9.35
C PHE A 65 -5.63 -2.06 8.43
N TYR A 66 -5.78 -2.40 7.15
CA TYR A 66 -4.87 -1.92 6.11
C TYR A 66 -5.22 -0.47 5.74
N ILE A 67 -4.20 0.39 5.73
CA ILE A 67 -4.29 1.76 5.26
C ILE A 67 -3.44 1.89 4.01
N TYR A 68 -4.09 2.18 2.90
CA TYR A 68 -3.45 2.43 1.62
C TYR A 68 -3.20 3.92 1.49
N GLY A 69 -1.94 4.32 1.51
CA GLY A 69 -1.53 5.66 1.13
C GLY A 69 -1.65 5.79 -0.37
N THR A 70 -2.66 6.53 -0.83
CA THR A 70 -2.92 6.78 -2.24
C THR A 70 -2.60 8.24 -2.56
N GLU A 71 -1.85 8.47 -3.63
CA GLU A 71 -1.59 9.79 -4.17
C GLU A 71 -2.56 10.07 -5.32
N PHE A 72 -3.34 11.14 -5.20
CA PHE A 72 -4.34 11.52 -6.19
C PHE A 72 -3.76 12.53 -7.18
N ILE A 73 -3.95 12.28 -8.47
CA ILE A 73 -3.35 13.09 -9.54
C ILE A 73 -4.11 14.42 -9.71
N GLU A 74 -5.43 14.41 -9.56
CA GLU A 74 -6.25 15.62 -9.73
C GLU A 74 -6.00 16.63 -8.61
N SER A 75 -6.01 16.16 -7.35
CA SER A 75 -5.81 17.03 -6.21
C SER A 75 -4.34 17.20 -5.79
N GLY A 76 -3.43 16.36 -6.30
CA GLY A 76 -2.01 16.34 -5.90
C GLY A 76 -1.77 15.96 -4.44
N ASN A 77 -2.79 15.40 -3.77
CA ASN A 77 -2.75 15.12 -2.34
C ASN A 77 -2.48 13.63 -2.09
N ARG A 78 -1.66 13.34 -1.09
CA ARG A 78 -1.42 11.98 -0.60
C ARG A 78 -2.28 11.69 0.62
N VAL A 79 -3.20 10.74 0.50
CA VAL A 79 -4.21 10.46 1.52
C VAL A 79 -4.23 8.97 1.86
N GLY A 80 -4.23 8.66 3.16
CA GLY A 80 -4.41 7.31 3.66
C GLY A 80 -5.89 6.91 3.67
N MET A 81 -6.26 5.88 2.93
CA MET A 81 -7.62 5.38 2.85
C MET A 81 -7.70 3.90 3.19
N ARG A 82 -8.83 3.45 3.72
CA ARG A 82 -9.09 2.03 3.93
C ARG A 82 -9.46 1.35 2.62
N GLY A 83 -9.16 0.07 2.51
CA GLY A 83 -9.44 -0.68 1.28
C GLY A 83 -10.91 -0.69 0.89
N LYS A 84 -11.84 -0.68 1.86
CA LYS A 84 -13.29 -0.61 1.64
C LYS A 84 -13.77 0.70 1.00
N GLU A 85 -12.92 1.72 0.91
CA GLU A 85 -13.25 3.05 0.40
C GLU A 85 -12.61 3.33 -0.98
N LEU A 86 -11.81 2.37 -1.45
CA LEU A 86 -11.09 2.38 -2.72
C LEU A 86 -11.62 1.26 -3.63
N GLU A 87 -11.58 1.50 -4.93
CA GLU A 87 -11.90 0.51 -5.95
C GLU A 87 -10.70 0.33 -6.89
N ALA A 88 -10.31 -0.91 -7.16
CA ALA A 88 -9.27 -1.20 -8.15
C ALA A 88 -9.80 -0.83 -9.53
N THR A 89 -9.09 0.05 -10.23
CA THR A 89 -9.37 0.24 -11.65
C THR A 89 -8.73 -0.91 -12.42
N THR A 90 -9.45 -1.51 -13.38
CA THR A 90 -9.03 -2.67 -14.18
C THR A 90 -7.78 -2.44 -15.05
N ASP A 91 -7.21 -1.25 -14.99
CA ASP A 91 -5.90 -0.91 -15.54
C ASP A 91 -4.85 -1.46 -14.54
N ALA A 92 -4.81 -2.79 -14.43
CA ALA A 92 -3.71 -3.47 -13.78
C ALA A 92 -2.45 -2.99 -14.49
N ILE A 93 -1.55 -2.37 -13.73
CA ILE A 93 -0.19 -2.17 -14.24
C ILE A 93 0.29 -3.56 -14.63
N PRO A 94 0.76 -3.77 -15.87
CA PRO A 94 1.28 -5.07 -16.27
C PRO A 94 2.38 -5.45 -15.27
N ALA A 95 2.30 -6.67 -14.76
CA ALA A 95 3.22 -7.27 -13.81
C ALA A 95 4.67 -7.34 -14.35
N ALA A 96 5.32 -6.20 -14.50
CA ALA A 96 6.61 -6.07 -15.14
C ALA A 96 7.47 -5.02 -14.43
N VAL A 97 7.84 -5.29 -13.18
CA VAL A 97 9.16 -4.94 -12.62
C VAL A 97 9.60 -6.05 -11.66
N SER A 98 9.80 -7.24 -12.21
CA SER A 98 10.63 -8.27 -11.59
C SER A 98 12.10 -7.89 -11.81
N GLU A 99 12.69 -7.04 -10.97
CA GLU A 99 14.14 -6.83 -10.97
C GLU A 99 14.64 -6.51 -9.56
N VAL A 100 15.15 -7.53 -8.85
CA VAL A 100 16.51 -7.46 -8.27
C VAL A 100 17.14 -8.85 -8.34
N SER A 101 18.13 -8.94 -9.23
CA SER A 101 19.13 -10.00 -9.35
C SER A 101 19.74 -10.33 -7.99
N THR A 102 19.40 -11.49 -7.45
CA THR A 102 20.28 -12.20 -6.52
C THR A 102 20.97 -13.32 -7.30
N THR A 103 22.00 -12.96 -8.06
CA THR A 103 23.08 -13.92 -8.32
C THR A 103 24.24 -13.44 -7.46
N GLY A 104 24.24 -13.90 -6.21
CA GLY A 104 25.41 -13.85 -5.38
C GLY A 104 26.57 -14.47 -6.15
N ALA A 105 27.67 -13.75 -6.21
CA ALA A 105 28.93 -14.27 -6.68
C ALA A 105 29.30 -15.47 -5.81
N GLU A 106 29.09 -16.68 -6.33
CA GLU A 106 29.86 -17.85 -5.91
C GLU A 106 31.31 -17.60 -6.34
N SER A 107 32.09 -16.98 -5.45
CA SER A 107 33.54 -17.14 -5.47
C SER A 107 33.83 -18.60 -5.16
N GLN A 108 34.06 -19.39 -6.22
CA GLN A 108 34.73 -20.68 -6.15
C GLN A 108 36.00 -20.53 -5.29
N PRO A 109 36.15 -21.29 -4.20
CA PRO A 109 37.42 -21.39 -3.52
C PRO A 109 38.32 -22.36 -4.29
N ALA A 110 39.49 -21.85 -4.69
CA ALA A 110 40.78 -22.53 -4.82
C ALA A 110 40.76 -24.04 -5.15
N ALA A 111 41.06 -24.35 -6.42
CA ALA A 111 41.72 -25.60 -6.80
C ALA A 111 43.11 -25.27 -7.35
N ILE A 112 44.08 -25.09 -6.44
CA ILE A 112 45.49 -25.34 -6.77
C ILE A 112 45.76 -26.80 -6.44
N SER A 113 45.70 -27.65 -7.46
CA SER A 113 46.22 -29.01 -7.38
C SER A 113 47.74 -28.93 -7.43
N GLU A 114 48.35 -29.04 -6.26
CA GLU A 114 49.76 -29.43 -6.13
C GLU A 114 49.85 -30.97 -6.20
N VAL A 115 51.04 -31.47 -6.57
CA VAL A 115 51.55 -32.86 -6.43
C VAL A 115 51.59 -33.77 -7.69
N THR A 116 52.78 -33.75 -8.31
CA THR A 116 53.62 -34.91 -8.72
C THR A 116 53.25 -35.77 -9.94
N ALA A 117 54.10 -35.70 -10.98
CA ALA A 117 54.96 -36.81 -11.46
C ALA A 117 56.04 -36.28 -12.41
#